data_AF-A0A022PT77-F1
#
_entry.id   AF-A0A022PT77-F1
#
_cell.length_a   1.000
_cell.length_b   1.000
_cell.length_c   1.000
_cell.angle_alpha   90.00
_cell.angle_beta   90.00
_cell.angle_gamma   90.00
#
_symmetry.space_group_name_H-M   'P 1'
#
loop_
_entity.id
_entity.type
_entity.pdbx_description
1 polymer ?
#
loop_
_entity_poly.entity_id
_entity_poly.type
_entity_poly.pdbx_seq_one_letter_code
_entity_poly.pdbx_strand_id
1 'polypeptide(L)'
;ELPEHQRGDAVSSMVYEANARVRDPVYGCVGAISSLQQQIDMLQTQLALAQAEVVHMRMRHVTNSPENASPSSRSHMSQLSHQAKSLFSMDMVDQHHHNMEEDDSLWG
;
A
#
# COMPACT_ATOMS: atom_id res chain seq x y z
N GLU A 1 27.62 22.06 20.63
CA GLU A 1 26.39 21.83 21.41
C GLU A 1 25.16 22.00 20.53
N LEU A 2 24.06 21.31 20.83
CA LEU A 2 22.79 21.44 20.12
C LEU A 2 22.01 22.69 20.59
N PRO A 3 21.22 23.34 19.71
CA PRO A 3 20.25 24.35 20.10
C PRO A 3 19.29 23.83 21.18
N GLU A 4 18.88 24.69 22.13
CA GLU A 4 18.07 24.27 23.28
C GLU A 4 16.81 23.47 22.90
N HIS A 5 16.12 23.88 21.84
CA HIS A 5 14.91 23.21 21.35
C HIS A 5 15.15 21.76 20.86
N GLN A 6 16.37 21.38 20.48
CA GLN A 6 16.69 20.02 20.02
C GLN A 6 17.26 19.13 21.13
N ARG A 7 17.58 19.71 22.30
CA ARG A 7 18.22 18.97 23.39
C ARG A 7 17.30 17.91 23.96
N GLY A 8 15.99 18.17 24.05
CA GLY A 8 15.00 17.20 24.53
C GLY A 8 14.93 15.94 23.65
N ASP A 9 14.88 16.12 22.33
CA ASP A 9 14.85 15.01 21.36
C ASP A 9 16.16 14.22 21.37
N ALA A 10 17.29 14.91 21.49
CA ALA A 10 18.59 14.26 21.60
C ALA A 10 18.71 13.41 22.88
N VAL A 11 18.22 13.92 24.02
CA VAL A 11 18.18 13.15 25.28
C VAL A 11 17.27 11.94 25.15
N SER A 12 16.08 12.11 24.56
CA SER A 12 15.15 11.00 24.32
C SER A 12 15.78 9.91 23.44
N SER A 13 16.52 10.31 22.40
CA SER A 13 17.25 9.39 21.52
C SER A 13 18.35 8.64 22.27
N MET A 14 19.15 9.34 23.09
CA MET A 14 20.20 8.72 23.91
C MET A 14 19.64 7.70 24.92
N VAL A 15 18.53 8.04 25.58
CA VAL A 15 17.86 7.13 26.53
C VAL A 15 17.34 5.89 25.79
N TYR A 16 16.73 6.06 24.63
CA TYR A 16 16.27 4.95 23.80
C TYR A 16 17.43 4.02 23.41
N GLU A 17 18.54 4.57 22.90
CA GLU A 17 19.72 3.78 22.51
C GLU A 17 20.34 3.05 23.70
N ALA A 18 20.45 3.71 24.86
CA ALA A 18 20.98 3.10 26.07
C ALA A 18 20.09 1.93 26.53
N ASN A 19 18.78 2.12 26.56
CA ASN A 19 17.84 1.07 26.93
C ASN A 19 17.87 -0.11 25.93
N ALA A 20 18.02 0.17 24.64
CA ALA A 20 18.17 -0.86 23.63
C ALA A 20 19.44 -1.71 23.87
N ARG A 21 20.57 -1.07 24.23
CA ARG A 21 21.82 -1.79 24.60
C ARG A 21 21.71 -2.59 25.89
N VAL A 22 20.91 -2.15 26.86
CA VAL A 22 20.64 -2.94 28.08
C VAL A 22 19.89 -4.23 27.72
N ARG A 23 18.92 -4.14 26.81
CA ARG A 23 18.10 -5.29 26.37
C ARG A 23 18.85 -6.23 25.42
N ASP A 24 19.64 -5.65 24.51
CA ASP A 24 20.48 -6.36 23.55
C ASP A 24 21.91 -5.77 23.60
N PRO A 25 22.81 -6.35 24.41
CA PRO A 25 24.17 -5.83 24.57
C PRO A 25 25.04 -5.91 23.32
N VAL A 26 24.66 -6.73 22.33
CA VAL A 26 25.46 -6.94 21.12
C VAL A 26 24.99 -6.00 20.01
N TYR A 27 23.68 -5.98 19.73
CA TYR A 27 23.14 -5.25 18.59
C TYR A 27 22.35 -3.99 18.97
N GLY A 28 21.84 -3.87 20.21
CA GLY A 28 21.11 -2.69 20.68
C GLY A 28 20.02 -2.21 19.70
N CYS A 29 20.04 -0.92 19.38
CA CYS A 29 19.11 -0.34 18.39
C CYS A 29 19.38 -0.81 16.95
N VAL A 30 20.60 -1.24 16.63
CA VAL A 30 20.95 -1.77 15.29
C VAL A 30 20.16 -3.05 15.02
N GLY A 31 19.91 -3.88 16.04
CA GLY A 31 19.06 -5.07 15.90
C GLY A 31 17.63 -4.73 15.47
N ALA A 32 17.05 -3.66 16.02
CA ALA A 32 15.74 -3.16 15.60
C ALA A 32 15.75 -2.65 14.15
N ILE A 33 16.79 -1.89 13.78
CA ILE A 33 16.97 -1.37 12.41
C ILE A 33 17.05 -2.53 11.41
N SER A 34 17.87 -3.54 11.69
CA SER A 34 18.04 -4.71 10.81
C SER A 34 16.75 -5.52 10.68
N SER A 35 16.01 -5.71 11.76
CA SER A 35 14.70 -6.38 11.72
C SER A 35 13.69 -5.62 10.87
N LEU A 36 13.65 -4.29 10.98
CA LEU A 36 12.77 -3.46 10.14
C LEU A 36 13.17 -3.52 8.66
N GLN A 37 14.46 -3.53 8.35
CA GLN A 37 14.95 -3.69 6.98
C GLN A 37 14.53 -5.04 6.39
N GLN A 38 14.67 -6.13 7.14
CA GLN A 38 14.20 -7.46 6.71
C GLN A 38 12.69 -7.49 6.47
N GLN A 39 11.91 -6.82 7.33
CA GLN A 39 10.45 -6.73 7.15
C GLN A 39 10.09 -5.95 5.88
N ILE A 40 10.79 -4.85 5.59
CA ILE A 40 10.62 -4.09 4.35
C ILE A 40 10.90 -4.97 3.13
N ASP A 41 12.02 -5.68 3.12
CA ASP A 41 12.42 -6.56 2.00
C ASP A 41 11.38 -7.68 1.76
N MET A 42 10.89 -8.26 2.85
CA MET A 42 9.85 -9.28 2.81
C MET A 42 8.55 -8.72 2.22
N LEU A 43 8.11 -7.53 2.66
CA LEU A 43 6.90 -6.89 2.16
C LEU A 43 7.03 -6.50 0.69
N GLN A 44 8.18 -5.98 0.27
CA GLN A 44 8.47 -5.67 -1.14
C GLN A 44 8.40 -6.93 -2.01
N THR A 45 8.94 -8.05 -1.51
CA THR A 45 8.85 -9.34 -2.21
C THR A 45 7.40 -9.82 -2.35
N GLN A 46 6.62 -9.75 -1.27
CA GLN A 46 5.19 -10.11 -1.31
C GLN A 46 4.41 -9.24 -2.29
N LEU A 47 4.68 -7.93 -2.31
CA LEU A 47 4.06 -7.01 -3.25
C LEU A 47 4.40 -7.38 -4.70
N ALA A 48 5.67 -7.66 -5.00
CA ALA A 48 6.10 -8.05 -6.34
C ALA A 48 5.43 -9.35 -6.80
N LEU A 49 5.30 -10.34 -5.91
CA LEU A 49 4.60 -11.59 -6.20
C LEU A 49 3.12 -11.36 -6.49
N ALA A 50 2.43 -10.57 -5.66
CA ALA A 50 1.02 -10.25 -5.87
C ALA A 50 0.79 -9.49 -7.18
N GLN A 51 1.69 -8.55 -7.52
CA GLN A 51 1.63 -7.83 -8.80
C GLN A 51 1.83 -8.76 -10.00
N ALA A 52 2.78 -9.70 -9.91
CA ALA A 52 3.01 -10.70 -10.95
C ALA A 52 1.78 -11.62 -11.13
N GLU A 53 1.14 -12.02 -10.04
CA GLU A 53 -0.09 -12.81 -10.08
C GLU A 53 -1.23 -12.07 -10.78
N VAL A 54 -1.43 -10.78 -10.47
CA VAL A 54 -2.45 -9.94 -11.15
C VAL A 54 -2.20 -9.87 -12.66
N VAL A 55 -0.95 -9.67 -13.07
CA VAL A 55 -0.59 -9.65 -14.51
C VAL A 55 -0.84 -11.01 -15.16
N HIS A 56 -0.46 -12.11 -14.49
CA HIS A 56 -0.68 -13.46 -15.00
C HIS A 56 -2.17 -13.76 -15.17
N MET A 57 -3.03 -13.39 -14.21
CA MET A 57 -4.48 -13.54 -14.33
C MET A 57 -5.03 -12.73 -15.50
N ARG A 58 -4.63 -11.45 -15.64
CA ARG A 58 -5.05 -10.61 -16.78
C ARG A 58 -4.66 -11.22 -18.13
N MET A 59 -3.45 -11.74 -18.25
CA MET A 59 -2.98 -12.41 -19.48
C MET A 59 -3.83 -13.64 -19.80
N ARG A 60 -4.14 -14.46 -18.80
CA ARG A 60 -5.01 -15.64 -18.96
C ARG A 60 -6.43 -15.26 -19.42
N HIS A 61 -6.99 -14.17 -18.91
CA HIS A 61 -8.28 -13.66 -19.36
C HIS A 61 -8.24 -13.19 -20.83
N VAL A 62 -7.14 -12.59 -21.28
CA VAL A 62 -6.96 -12.19 -22.69
C VAL A 62 -6.82 -13.42 -23.60
N THR A 63 -6.06 -14.44 -23.20
CA THR A 63 -5.85 -15.65 -24.02
C THR A 63 -7.05 -16.59 -24.07
N ASN A 64 -7.98 -16.50 -23.11
CA ASN A 64 -9.18 -17.33 -23.07
C ASN A 64 -10.40 -16.70 -23.78
N SER A 65 -10.23 -15.56 -24.46
CA SER A 65 -11.25 -15.08 -25.41
C SER A 65 -11.12 -15.86 -26.72
N PRO A 66 -12.15 -16.62 -27.17
CA PRO A 66 -12.11 -17.36 -28.42
C PRO A 66 -12.40 -16.42 -29.59
N GLU A 67 -11.46 -15.55 -29.92
CA GLU A 67 -11.53 -14.73 -31.12
C GLU A 67 -10.42 -15.17 -32.08
N ASN A 68 -10.73 -16.17 -32.91
CA ASN A 68 -10.56 -16.15 -34.38
C ASN A 68 -10.43 -17.57 -34.95
N ALA A 69 -11.57 -18.21 -35.26
CA ALA A 69 -11.66 -19.25 -36.28
C ALA A 69 -12.71 -18.83 -37.32
N SER A 70 -12.21 -18.24 -38.41
CA SER A 70 -12.86 -18.02 -39.72
C SER A 70 -13.76 -16.78 -39.91
N PRO A 71 -13.56 -15.99 -40.99
CA PRO A 71 -14.47 -14.91 -41.39
C PRO A 71 -15.54 -15.49 -42.30
N SER A 72 -16.75 -15.73 -41.80
CA SER A 72 -17.89 -16.06 -42.65
C SER A 72 -19.22 -15.67 -42.00
N SER A 73 -19.67 -14.47 -42.38
CA SER A 73 -21.07 -14.05 -42.49
C SER A 73 -21.98 -14.03 -41.23
N ARG A 74 -22.60 -12.84 -41.08
CA ARG A 74 -24.01 -12.58 -40.69
C ARG A 74 -24.38 -12.46 -39.20
N SER A 75 -24.46 -11.18 -38.80
CA SER A 75 -25.65 -10.50 -38.27
C SER A 75 -26.54 -11.23 -37.26
N HIS A 76 -26.42 -10.87 -35.97
CA HIS A 76 -27.50 -10.61 -35.01
C HIS A 76 -26.90 -10.50 -33.60
N MET A 77 -26.47 -9.31 -33.15
CA MET A 77 -25.95 -9.12 -31.78
C MET A 77 -26.27 -7.72 -31.26
N SER A 78 -27.28 -7.61 -30.39
CA SER A 78 -27.35 -6.55 -29.38
C SER A 78 -28.41 -6.90 -28.34
N GLN A 79 -28.09 -7.75 -27.34
CA GLN A 79 -28.86 -7.71 -26.08
C GLN A 79 -28.24 -8.35 -24.82
N LEU A 80 -27.00 -8.86 -24.81
CA LEU A 80 -26.45 -9.51 -23.61
C LEU A 80 -25.17 -8.85 -23.04
N SER A 81 -25.09 -7.51 -23.05
CA SER A 81 -23.93 -6.76 -22.48
C SER A 81 -24.25 -5.87 -21.28
N HIS A 82 -25.49 -5.88 -20.77
CA HIS A 82 -25.89 -5.04 -19.63
C HIS A 82 -25.58 -5.65 -18.24
N GLN A 83 -25.25 -6.93 -18.11
CA GLN A 83 -25.13 -7.55 -16.78
C GLN A 83 -23.73 -7.50 -16.16
N ALA A 84 -22.65 -7.37 -16.96
CA ALA A 84 -21.29 -7.37 -16.43
C ALA A 84 -20.77 -5.98 -15.96
N LYS A 85 -21.52 -4.90 -16.22
CA LYS A 85 -21.12 -3.53 -15.87
C LYS A 85 -21.55 -3.12 -14.46
N SER A 86 -22.43 -3.88 -13.81
CA SER A 86 -23.03 -3.53 -12.52
C SER A 86 -22.16 -3.85 -11.30
N LEU A 87 -21.07 -4.60 -11.44
CA LEU A 87 -20.22 -5.01 -10.30
C LEU A 87 -19.10 -4.01 -9.96
N PHE A 88 -18.76 -3.08 -10.85
CA PHE A 88 -17.65 -2.14 -10.64
C PHE A 88 -18.07 -0.68 -10.43
N SER A 89 -19.37 -0.38 -10.50
CA SER A 89 -19.89 1.00 -10.49
C SER A 89 -20.61 1.37 -9.19
N MET A 90 -20.11 0.89 -8.04
CA MET A 90 -20.52 1.33 -6.71
C MET A 90 -19.34 1.97 -5.98
N ASP A 91 -18.71 3.01 -6.56
CA ASP A 91 -17.93 3.98 -5.77
C ASP A 91 -17.58 5.26 -6.57
N MET A 92 -18.58 6.09 -6.88
CA MET A 92 -18.36 7.48 -7.32
C MET A 92 -19.61 8.33 -7.04
N VAL A 93 -19.85 8.64 -5.76
CA VAL A 93 -20.72 9.68 -5.17
C VAL A 93 -20.19 9.78 -3.73
N ASP A 94 -19.65 10.87 -3.19
CA ASP A 94 -19.85 12.29 -3.40
C ASP A 94 -18.59 13.03 -2.89
N GLN A 95 -18.04 13.95 -3.67
CA GLN A 95 -16.98 14.87 -3.25
C GLN A 95 -17.61 16.27 -3.13
N HIS A 96 -17.95 16.69 -1.91
CA HIS A 96 -18.19 18.08 -1.58
C HIS A 96 -17.11 18.58 -0.60
N HIS A 97 -16.35 19.57 -1.04
CA HIS A 97 -15.43 20.36 -0.22
C HIS A 97 -16.21 21.36 0.66
N HIS A 98 -15.89 21.44 1.96
CA HIS A 98 -15.71 22.71 2.68
C HIS A 98 -14.75 22.52 3.87
N ASN A 99 -14.06 23.60 4.23
CA ASN A 99 -12.78 23.67 4.91
C ASN A 99 -12.90 24.44 6.24
N MET A 100 -12.01 24.11 7.18
CA MET A 100 -11.49 24.89 8.34
C MET A 100 -12.28 25.01 9.66
N GLU A 101 -11.47 24.97 10.75
CA GLU A 101 -11.69 25.38 12.16
C GLU A 101 -12.50 24.38 13.03
N GLU A 102 -12.04 23.84 14.18
CA GLU A 102 -11.02 24.14 15.19
C GLU A 102 -10.66 22.82 15.93
N ASP A 103 -9.38 22.51 16.18
CA ASP A 103 -8.97 21.77 17.39
C ASP A 103 -7.48 22.01 17.68
N ASP A 104 -7.17 23.24 18.09
CA ASP A 104 -5.98 23.53 18.88
C ASP A 104 -6.40 23.56 20.36
N SER A 105 -6.74 22.43 20.98
CA SER A 105 -6.86 22.33 22.45
C SER A 105 -6.87 20.88 22.96
N LEU A 106 -5.79 20.12 22.77
CA LEU A 106 -5.62 18.86 23.50
C LEU A 106 -4.17 18.48 23.83
N TRP A 107 -3.38 19.41 24.38
CA TRP A 107 -2.20 19.11 25.21
C TRP A 107 -1.95 20.24 26.23
N GLY A 108 -2.92 20.42 27.13
CA GLY A 108 -2.73 21.14 28.40
C GLY A 108 -2.33 20.19 29.51
#